data_AF-A0A928X9T6-F1
#
_entry.id   AF-A0A928X9T6-F1
#
_cell.length_a   1.000
_cell.length_b   1.000
_cell.length_c   1.000
_cell.angle_alpha   90.00
_cell.angle_beta   90.00
_cell.angle_gamma   90.00
#
_symmetry.space_group_name_H-M   'P 1'
#
loop_
_entity.id
_entity.type
_entity.pdbx_description
1 polymer ?
#
loop_
_entity_poly.entity_id
_entity_poly.type
_entity_poly.pdbx_seq_one_letter_code
_entity_poly.pdbx_strand_id
1 'polypeptide(L)'
;MNAERKAKAERDFRFFCEQYFPQTFHLPWSPDHLKVIAKIEQAVLEGGLFAMAMPRGSGKTSLCETACLWALVFWKSFVHARLAVPMGDPGCLSLFGRTPDDHRLLAEHLTGEYRVKTEGRGRTVDEWKLRLDGADNHWLDCLVGCAVSASMEGAVLFGTGVRPQARTRIKLSELQGSRR
;
A
#
# COMPACT_ATOMS: atom_id res chain seq x y z
N MET A 1 -11.56 18.29 4.60
CA MET A 1 -10.16 18.63 4.29
C MET A 1 -9.14 17.54 4.67
N ASN A 2 -8.92 17.19 5.94
CA ASN A 2 -7.86 16.22 6.33
C ASN A 2 -8.19 14.75 5.98
N ALA A 3 -9.44 14.31 6.18
CA ALA A 3 -9.86 12.95 5.83
C ALA A 3 -9.88 12.72 4.30
N GLU A 4 -10.33 13.71 3.53
CA GLU A 4 -10.31 13.67 2.06
C GLU A 4 -8.88 13.63 1.52
N ARG A 5 -7.95 14.40 2.11
CA ARG A 5 -6.52 14.33 1.76
C ARG A 5 -6.00 12.91 1.96
N LYS A 6 -6.26 12.30 3.12
CA LYS A 6 -5.83 10.94 3.41
C LYS A 6 -6.43 9.95 2.40
N ALA A 7 -7.74 10.01 2.17
CA ALA A 7 -8.43 9.11 1.24
C ALA A 7 -7.90 9.23 -0.19
N LYS A 8 -7.57 10.45 -0.63
CA LYS A 8 -6.93 10.67 -1.93
C LYS A 8 -5.52 10.10 -1.94
N ALA A 9 -4.69 10.42 -0.95
CA ALA A 9 -3.31 9.95 -0.85
C ALA A 9 -3.19 8.41 -0.69
N GLU A 10 -4.25 7.75 -0.21
CA GLU A 10 -4.31 6.29 -0.13
C GLU A 10 -4.33 5.61 -1.51
N ARG A 11 -4.83 6.30 -2.55
CA ARG A 11 -4.97 5.73 -3.91
C ARG A 11 -4.27 6.52 -5.02
N ASP A 12 -3.66 7.66 -4.69
CA ASP A 12 -2.94 8.53 -5.62
C ASP A 12 -1.52 8.75 -5.07
N PHE A 13 -0.57 8.02 -5.65
CA PHE A 13 0.84 8.03 -5.24
C PHE A 13 1.49 9.37 -5.54
N ARG A 14 1.15 9.99 -6.67
CA ARG A 14 1.65 11.32 -7.02
C ARG A 14 1.22 12.35 -5.97
N PHE A 15 -0.06 12.34 -5.62
CA PHE A 15 -0.59 13.21 -4.59
C PHE A 15 0.05 12.92 -3.24
N PHE A 16 0.31 11.67 -2.90
CA PHE A 16 1.07 11.31 -1.69
C PHE A 16 2.48 11.93 -1.71
N CYS A 17 3.24 11.81 -2.79
CA CYS A 17 4.54 12.45 -2.96
C CYS A 17 4.48 13.97 -2.76
N GLU A 18 3.56 14.65 -3.46
CA GLU A 18 3.42 16.11 -3.42
C GLU A 18 3.00 16.60 -2.02
N GLN A 19 2.08 15.91 -1.35
CA GLN A 19 1.52 16.34 -0.07
C GLN A 19 2.40 16.01 1.12
N TYR A 20 3.07 14.85 1.12
CA TYR A 20 3.81 14.35 2.28
C TYR A 20 5.31 14.62 2.16
N PHE A 21 5.86 14.70 0.95
CA PHE A 21 7.29 14.88 0.67
C PHE A 21 7.59 16.09 -0.25
N PRO A 22 7.05 17.29 0.04
CA PRO A 22 7.17 18.45 -0.86
C PRO A 22 8.60 18.95 -1.05
N GLN A 23 9.50 18.69 -0.10
CA GLN A 23 10.92 19.05 -0.22
C GLN A 23 11.66 18.13 -1.20
N THR A 24 11.27 16.85 -1.24
CA THR A 24 11.84 15.87 -2.17
C THR A 24 11.28 16.06 -3.58
N PHE A 25 9.96 16.26 -3.70
CA PHE A 25 9.25 16.37 -4.98
C PHE A 25 8.81 17.83 -5.25
N HIS A 26 9.78 18.75 -5.21
CA HIS A 26 9.54 20.18 -5.45
C HIS A 26 9.59 20.57 -6.94
N LEU A 27 10.17 19.71 -7.80
CA LEU A 27 10.28 19.96 -9.23
C LEU A 27 9.04 19.45 -10.01
N PRO A 28 8.73 20.06 -11.17
CA PRO A 28 7.65 19.57 -12.03
C PRO A 28 7.87 18.13 -12.52
N TRP A 29 6.77 17.39 -12.66
CA TRP A 29 6.80 16.02 -13.16
C TRP A 29 7.03 15.98 -14.68
N SER A 30 7.91 15.09 -15.13
CA SER A 30 8.09 14.79 -16.54
C SER A 30 7.11 13.72 -17.03
N PRO A 31 6.86 13.60 -18.34
CA PRO A 31 6.02 12.53 -18.90
C PRO A 31 6.50 11.12 -18.52
N ASP A 32 7.80 10.93 -18.31
CA ASP A 32 8.35 9.63 -17.90
C ASP A 32 8.13 9.37 -16.41
N HIS A 33 8.19 10.41 -15.56
CA HIS A 33 7.79 10.26 -14.15
C HIS A 33 6.33 9.82 -14.02
N LEU A 34 5.43 10.41 -14.81
CA LEU A 34 4.00 10.05 -14.78
C LEU A 34 3.77 8.58 -15.17
N LYS A 35 4.52 8.05 -16.14
CA LYS A 35 4.46 6.62 -16.49
C LYS A 35 4.95 5.73 -15.35
N VAL A 36 6.04 6.10 -14.69
CA VAL A 36 6.60 5.36 -13.55
C VAL A 36 5.63 5.36 -12.37
N ILE A 37 5.07 6.53 -12.04
CA ILE A 37 4.06 6.70 -11.00
C ILE A 37 2.87 5.79 -11.27
N ALA A 38 2.30 5.80 -12.47
CA ALA A 38 1.17 4.95 -12.83
C ALA A 38 1.50 3.45 -12.67
N LYS A 39 2.75 3.06 -12.96
CA LYS A 39 3.21 1.67 -12.77
C LYS A 39 3.40 1.31 -11.30
N ILE A 40 3.87 2.24 -10.49
CA ILE A 40 3.95 2.08 -9.03
C ILE A 40 2.55 1.93 -8.44
N GLU A 41 1.61 2.81 -8.80
CA GLU A 41 0.21 2.75 -8.34
C GLU A 41 -0.43 1.41 -8.71
N GLN A 42 -0.29 0.99 -9.96
CA GLN A 42 -0.76 -0.31 -10.42
C GLN A 42 -0.16 -1.44 -9.58
N ALA A 43 1.18 -1.47 -9.40
CA ALA A 43 1.87 -2.50 -8.66
C ALA A 43 1.45 -2.57 -7.18
N VAL A 44 1.21 -1.42 -6.53
CA VAL A 44 0.86 -1.38 -5.10
C VAL A 44 -0.61 -1.69 -4.87
N LEU A 45 -1.52 -1.10 -5.66
CA LEU A 45 -2.96 -1.19 -5.41
C LEU A 45 -3.58 -2.45 -5.99
N GLU A 46 -3.06 -2.88 -7.13
CA GLU A 46 -3.64 -3.99 -7.89
C GLU A 46 -2.65 -5.16 -8.03
N GLY A 47 -1.36 -4.94 -7.75
CA GLY A 47 -0.30 -5.92 -8.04
C GLY A 47 0.28 -5.79 -9.46
N GLY A 48 1.26 -6.64 -9.77
CA GLY A 48 1.90 -6.73 -11.08
C GLY A 48 3.39 -6.43 -11.05
N LEU A 49 4.13 -7.01 -12.00
CA LEU A 49 5.58 -6.86 -12.12
C LEU A 49 5.92 -6.02 -13.34
N PHE A 50 6.77 -5.01 -13.12
CA PHE A 50 7.23 -4.11 -14.17
C PHE A 50 8.73 -3.87 -14.04
N ALA A 51 9.40 -3.73 -15.18
CA ALA A 51 10.79 -3.30 -15.25
C ALA A 51 10.85 -2.04 -16.12
N MET A 52 11.41 -0.96 -15.58
CA MET A 52 11.59 0.30 -16.31
C MET A 52 12.97 0.88 -16.03
N ALA A 53 13.69 1.23 -17.09
CA ALA A 53 14.96 1.91 -16.99
C ALA A 53 14.76 3.44 -17.00
N MET A 54 15.42 4.13 -16.08
CA MET A 54 15.43 5.59 -16.01
C MET A 54 16.86 6.13 -16.01
N PRO A 55 17.13 7.28 -16.66
CA PRO A 55 18.45 7.90 -16.68
C PRO A 55 18.93 8.26 -15.26
N ARG A 56 20.23 8.53 -15.12
CA ARG A 56 20.79 9.02 -13.86
C ARG A 56 20.29 10.45 -13.60
N GLY A 57 20.18 10.82 -12.32
CA GLY A 57 19.70 12.16 -11.92
C GLY A 57 18.19 12.39 -12.02
N SER A 58 17.40 11.39 -12.43
CA SER A 58 15.94 11.53 -12.61
C SER A 58 15.11 11.34 -11.32
N GLY A 59 15.73 11.25 -10.14
CA GLY A 59 15.01 11.00 -8.88
C GLY A 59 14.42 9.59 -8.71
N LYS A 60 14.84 8.61 -9.51
CA LYS A 60 14.33 7.22 -9.44
C LYS A 60 14.45 6.58 -8.06
N THR A 61 15.55 6.83 -7.33
CA THR A 61 15.75 6.29 -5.98
C THR A 61 14.71 6.86 -5.02
N SER A 62 14.51 8.18 -5.02
CA SER A 62 13.51 8.84 -4.18
C SER A 62 12.09 8.38 -4.49
N LEU A 63 11.76 8.14 -5.77
CA LEU A 63 10.48 7.53 -6.15
C LEU A 63 10.33 6.12 -5.57
N CYS A 64 11.33 5.26 -5.71
CA CYS A 64 11.27 3.90 -5.18
C CYS A 64 11.20 3.86 -3.64
N GLU A 65 12.00 4.67 -2.94
CA GLU A 65 11.97 4.76 -1.48
C GLU A 65 10.58 5.23 -0.99
N THR A 66 10.05 6.28 -1.61
CA THR A 66 8.71 6.80 -1.27
C THR A 66 7.62 5.80 -1.62
N ALA A 67 7.77 5.04 -2.72
CA ALA A 67 6.85 3.98 -3.11
C ALA A 67 6.83 2.84 -2.10
N CYS A 68 7.99 2.42 -1.57
CA CYS A 68 8.07 1.44 -0.50
C CYS A 68 7.34 1.92 0.76
N LEU A 69 7.57 3.17 1.17
CA LEU A 69 6.86 3.78 2.29
C LEU A 69 5.35 3.81 2.08
N TRP A 70 4.91 4.25 0.89
CA TRP A 70 3.50 4.31 0.54
C TRP A 70 2.85 2.92 0.56
N ALA A 71 3.50 1.92 -0.03
CA ALA A 71 3.04 0.54 -0.04
C ALA A 71 2.90 -0.02 1.39
N LEU A 72 3.90 0.20 2.26
CA LEU A 72 3.85 -0.24 3.65
C LEU A 72 2.66 0.37 4.41
N VAL A 73 2.47 1.68 4.32
CA VAL A 73 1.38 2.39 5.02
C VAL A 73 0.02 1.97 4.48
N PHE A 74 -0.10 1.79 3.16
CA PHE A 74 -1.31 1.31 2.50
C PHE A 74 -1.68 -0.09 2.99
N TRP A 75 -0.78 -1.06 2.88
CA TRP A 75 -1.08 -2.46 3.18
C TRP A 75 -1.26 -2.75 4.68
N LYS A 76 -0.53 -2.05 5.57
CA LYS A 76 -0.82 -2.08 7.02
C LYS A 76 -2.22 -1.54 7.31
N SER A 77 -2.60 -0.43 6.67
CA SER A 77 -3.93 0.16 6.83
C SER A 77 -5.04 -0.74 6.28
N PHE A 78 -4.78 -1.39 5.14
CA PHE A 78 -5.66 -2.37 4.53
C PHE A 78 -5.93 -3.52 5.49
N VAL A 79 -4.90 -4.21 6.00
CA VAL A 79 -5.07 -5.35 6.93
C VAL A 79 -5.86 -4.95 8.18
N HIS A 80 -5.49 -3.87 8.86
CA HIS A 80 -6.22 -3.43 10.06
C HIS A 80 -7.66 -3.01 9.76
N ALA A 81 -7.94 -2.43 8.59
CA ALA A 81 -9.31 -2.12 8.20
C ALA A 81 -10.15 -3.41 8.07
N ARG A 82 -9.58 -4.49 7.50
CA ARG A 82 -10.27 -5.78 7.35
C ARG A 82 -10.48 -6.50 8.68
N LEU A 83 -9.51 -6.43 9.59
CA LEU A 83 -9.66 -6.95 10.96
C LEU A 83 -10.74 -6.22 11.77
N ALA A 84 -11.00 -4.95 11.45
CA ALA A 84 -12.02 -4.15 12.12
C ALA A 84 -13.43 -4.32 11.53
N VAL A 85 -13.57 -4.98 10.38
CA VAL A 85 -14.88 -5.25 9.76
C VAL A 85 -15.59 -6.36 10.56
N PRO A 86 -16.87 -6.16 10.95
CA PRO A 86 -17.64 -7.19 11.65
C PRO A 86 -17.66 -8.54 10.92
N MET A 87 -17.63 -9.63 11.69
CA MET A 87 -17.71 -10.97 11.11
C MET A 87 -19.00 -11.15 10.32
N GLY A 88 -18.87 -11.56 9.06
CA GLY A 88 -19.98 -11.74 8.12
C GLY A 88 -20.14 -10.59 7.11
N ASP A 89 -19.54 -9.43 7.37
CA ASP A 89 -19.61 -8.30 6.46
C ASP A 89 -18.57 -8.40 5.32
N PRO A 90 -18.85 -7.83 4.13
CA PRO A 90 -17.92 -7.86 3.00
C PRO A 90 -16.53 -7.29 3.34
N GLY A 91 -15.48 -8.05 2.98
CA GLY A 91 -14.10 -7.68 3.28
C GLY A 91 -13.68 -7.90 4.74
N CYS A 92 -14.38 -8.69 5.53
CA CYS A 92 -13.88 -9.12 6.84
C CYS A 92 -12.62 -9.99 6.70
N LEU A 93 -11.62 -9.75 7.56
CA LEU A 93 -10.55 -10.69 7.85
C LEU A 93 -10.75 -11.23 9.26
N SER A 94 -11.05 -12.52 9.37
CA SER A 94 -11.37 -13.19 10.63
C SER A 94 -10.39 -14.32 10.95
N LEU A 95 -10.21 -14.61 12.23
CA LEU A 95 -9.46 -15.77 12.71
C LEU A 95 -10.39 -16.98 12.87
N PHE A 96 -9.91 -18.16 12.49
CA PHE A 96 -10.64 -19.41 12.67
C PHE A 96 -10.48 -19.92 14.10
N GLY A 97 -11.60 -20.17 14.78
CA GLY A 97 -11.62 -20.69 16.14
C GLY A 97 -12.74 -20.08 16.96
N ARG A 98 -12.92 -20.56 18.20
CA ARG A 98 -13.87 -19.99 19.17
C ARG A 98 -13.24 -19.64 20.51
N THR A 99 -12.00 -20.06 20.74
CA THR A 99 -11.26 -19.84 22.00
C THR A 99 -10.32 -18.66 21.80
N PRO A 100 -10.54 -17.50 22.46
CA PRO A 100 -9.70 -16.32 22.28
C PRO A 100 -8.23 -16.55 22.69
N ASP A 101 -8.00 -17.36 23.72
CA ASP A 101 -6.64 -17.63 24.24
C ASP A 101 -5.73 -18.31 23.22
N ASP A 102 -6.29 -19.14 22.32
CA ASP A 102 -5.54 -19.77 21.24
C ASP A 102 -4.95 -18.74 20.25
N HIS A 103 -5.53 -17.54 20.20
CA HIS A 103 -5.11 -16.45 19.33
C HIS A 103 -4.37 -15.34 20.05
N ARG A 104 -4.08 -15.48 21.36
CA ARG A 104 -3.53 -14.39 22.17
C ARG A 104 -2.20 -13.86 21.63
N LEU A 105 -1.23 -14.74 21.39
CA LEU A 105 0.08 -14.35 20.85
C LEU A 105 -0.06 -13.70 19.47
N LEU A 106 -0.98 -14.21 18.64
CA LEU A 106 -1.28 -13.63 17.34
C LEU A 106 -1.85 -12.21 17.47
N ALA A 107 -2.82 -12.02 18.35
CA ALA A 107 -3.40 -10.70 18.60
C ALA A 107 -2.37 -9.70 19.15
N GLU A 108 -1.47 -10.15 20.03
CA GLU A 108 -0.36 -9.34 20.54
C GLU A 108 0.54 -8.86 19.40
N HIS A 109 0.94 -9.74 18.46
CA HIS A 109 1.76 -9.34 17.32
C HIS A 109 1.02 -8.46 16.30
N LEU A 110 -0.24 -8.79 15.98
CA LEU A 110 -1.05 -8.01 15.04
C LEU A 110 -1.40 -6.61 15.57
N THR A 111 -1.33 -6.42 16.89
CA THR A 111 -1.55 -5.12 17.55
C THR A 111 -0.28 -4.53 18.15
N GLY A 112 0.88 -5.10 17.84
CA GLY A 112 2.20 -4.63 18.28
C GLY A 112 2.52 -3.23 17.75
N GLU A 113 1.94 -2.88 16.60
CA GLU A 113 1.85 -1.51 16.11
C GLU A 113 0.42 -0.98 16.16
N TYR A 114 0.29 0.33 16.34
CA TYR A 114 -0.99 1.01 16.30
C TYR A 114 -0.88 2.38 15.61
N ARG A 115 -2.00 2.83 15.04
CA ARG A 115 -2.10 4.12 14.37
C ARG A 115 -2.46 5.21 15.37
N VAL A 116 -1.63 6.25 15.41
CA VAL A 116 -1.87 7.47 16.18
C VAL A 116 -2.09 8.63 15.23
N LYS A 117 -3.16 9.40 15.45
CA LYS A 117 -3.36 10.67 14.74
C LYS A 117 -2.38 11.69 15.31
N THR A 118 -1.40 12.10 14.51
CA THR A 118 -0.43 13.12 14.86
C THR A 118 -0.70 14.37 14.04
N GLU A 119 -0.70 15.54 14.69
CA GLU A 119 -0.83 16.84 14.04
C GLU A 119 0.50 17.58 14.07
N GLY A 120 0.92 18.09 12.91
CA GLY A 120 2.17 18.84 12.80
C GLY A 120 2.25 19.62 11.50
N ARG A 121 2.81 20.84 11.57
CA ARG A 121 3.00 21.72 10.41
C ARG A 121 1.71 21.92 9.58
N GLY A 122 0.57 22.10 10.27
CA GLY A 122 -0.75 22.30 9.64
C GLY A 122 -1.37 21.06 8.99
N ARG A 123 -0.86 19.85 9.25
CA ARG A 123 -1.37 18.59 8.69
C ARG A 123 -1.59 17.55 9.78
N THR A 124 -2.71 16.82 9.69
CA THR A 124 -2.99 15.62 10.48
C THR A 124 -2.62 14.37 9.67
N VAL A 125 -1.82 13.48 10.23
CA VAL A 125 -1.39 12.22 9.62
C VAL A 125 -1.60 11.06 10.59
N ASP A 126 -1.84 9.86 10.07
CA ASP A 126 -1.83 8.66 10.89
C ASP A 126 -0.41 8.11 10.90
N GLU A 127 0.22 8.16 12.06
CA GLU A 127 1.56 7.65 12.30
C GLU A 127 1.47 6.25 12.94
N TRP A 128 2.17 5.28 12.36
CA TRP A 128 2.27 3.94 12.95
C TRP A 128 3.38 3.94 14.00
N LYS A 129 3.03 3.57 15.23
CA LYS A 129 3.96 3.51 16.37
C LYS A 129 3.95 2.13 16.97
N LEU A 130 5.11 1.71 17.48
CA LEU A 130 5.19 0.53 18.35
C LEU A 130 4.42 0.80 19.63
N ARG A 131 3.66 -0.21 20.08
CA ARG A 131 2.81 -0.13 21.26
C ARG A 131 3.61 -0.11 22.54
N LEU A 132 4.67 -0.90 22.59
CA LEU A 132 5.65 -0.95 23.66
C LEU A 132 7.03 -1.03 23.00
N ASP A 133 8.02 -0.44 23.65
CA ASP A 133 9.40 -0.61 23.20
C ASP A 133 9.77 -2.10 23.26
N GLY A 134 10.21 -2.64 22.13
CA GLY A 134 10.51 -4.07 21.99
C GLY A 134 9.30 -4.98 21.75
N ALA A 135 8.10 -4.44 21.48
CA ALA A 135 6.97 -5.26 21.08
C ALA A 135 7.24 -6.00 19.75
N ASP A 136 6.97 -7.30 19.71
CA ASP A 136 7.03 -8.08 18.48
C ASP A 136 5.86 -7.75 17.55
N ASN A 137 6.16 -7.50 16.27
CA ASN A 137 5.19 -7.24 15.20
C ASN A 137 5.44 -8.13 13.98
N HIS A 138 6.37 -9.09 14.06
CA HIS A 138 6.80 -9.93 12.94
C HIS A 138 5.63 -10.63 12.22
N TRP A 139 4.58 -11.00 12.95
CA TRP A 139 3.40 -11.64 12.35
C TRP A 139 2.45 -10.65 11.70
N LEU A 140 2.44 -9.38 12.13
CA LEU A 140 1.79 -8.31 11.39
C LEU A 140 2.48 -8.11 10.04
N ASP A 141 3.80 -8.03 10.01
CA ASP A 141 4.56 -7.89 8.77
C ASP A 141 4.35 -9.10 7.84
N CYS A 142 4.32 -10.31 8.41
CA CYS A 142 4.00 -11.52 7.65
C CYS A 142 2.59 -11.47 7.05
N LEU A 143 1.57 -11.09 7.83
CA LEU A 143 0.20 -10.97 7.35
C LEU A 143 0.05 -9.90 6.26
N VAL A 144 0.72 -8.76 6.42
CA VAL A 144 0.81 -7.69 5.42
C VAL A 144 1.45 -8.23 4.14
N GLY A 145 2.56 -8.96 4.25
CA GLY A 145 3.22 -9.61 3.11
C GLY A 145 2.33 -10.64 2.40
N CYS A 146 1.53 -11.41 3.16
CA CYS A 146 0.54 -12.32 2.61
C CYS A 146 -0.55 -11.58 1.82
N ALA A 147 -1.04 -10.44 2.33
CA ALA A 147 -2.02 -9.61 1.63
C ALA A 147 -1.47 -9.02 0.32
N VAL A 148 -0.22 -8.55 0.34
CA VAL A 148 0.49 -8.09 -0.86
C VAL A 148 0.62 -9.24 -1.87
N SER A 149 1.06 -10.40 -1.42
CA SER A 149 1.23 -11.58 -2.29
C SER A 149 -0.10 -12.01 -2.91
N ALA A 150 -1.19 -12.03 -2.13
CA ALA A 150 -2.53 -12.31 -2.63
C ALA A 150 -2.96 -11.32 -3.72
N SER A 151 -2.66 -10.02 -3.56
CA SER A 151 -2.91 -8.99 -4.57
C SER A 151 -2.10 -9.21 -5.85
N MET A 152 -0.82 -9.57 -5.71
CA MET A 152 0.05 -9.89 -6.83
C MET A 152 -0.49 -11.07 -7.67
N GLU A 153 -1.07 -12.07 -7.00
CA GLU A 153 -1.75 -13.22 -7.63
C GLU A 153 -3.18 -12.90 -8.12
N GLY A 154 -3.68 -11.68 -7.89
CA GLY A 154 -5.02 -11.25 -8.32
C GLY A 154 -6.15 -11.81 -7.47
N ALA A 155 -5.91 -12.15 -6.21
CA ALA A 155 -6.97 -12.52 -5.28
C ALA A 155 -7.89 -11.33 -5.00
N VAL A 156 -9.20 -11.59 -4.89
CA VAL A 156 -10.20 -10.55 -4.55
C VAL A 156 -10.89 -10.93 -3.26
N LEU A 157 -11.17 -9.92 -2.45
CA LEU A 157 -11.94 -10.09 -1.23
C LEU A 157 -13.35 -10.60 -1.54
N PHE A 158 -13.81 -11.51 -0.69
CA PHE A 158 -15.17 -12.01 -0.74
C PHE A 158 -16.17 -10.86 -0.56
N GLY A 159 -17.18 -10.80 -1.44
CA GLY A 159 -18.26 -9.79 -1.38
C GLY A 159 -17.92 -8.41 -1.95
N THR A 160 -16.70 -8.14 -2.44
CA THR A 160 -16.30 -6.82 -2.98
C THR A 160 -16.16 -6.81 -4.51
N GLY A 161 -16.89 -7.69 -5.21
CA GLY A 161 -16.57 -8.10 -6.57
C GLY A 161 -16.48 -6.98 -7.62
N VAL A 162 -15.26 -6.77 -8.12
CA VAL A 162 -14.99 -6.81 -9.56
C VAL A 162 -14.03 -7.98 -9.76
N ARG A 163 -14.35 -8.94 -10.63
CA ARG A 163 -13.40 -10.02 -10.98
C ARG A 163 -12.15 -9.35 -11.56
N PRO A 164 -10.93 -9.68 -11.10
CA PRO A 164 -9.75 -9.17 -11.77
C PRO A 164 -9.77 -9.78 -13.17
N GLN A 165 -9.70 -8.94 -14.19
CA GLN A 165 -9.44 -9.45 -15.53
C GLN A 165 -8.09 -10.16 -15.51
N ALA A 166 -8.05 -11.38 -16.06
CA ALA A 166 -6.81 -12.11 -16.26
C ALA A 166 -5.82 -11.18 -16.97
N ARG A 167 -4.71 -10.88 -16.30
CA ARG A 167 -3.73 -9.90 -16.79
C ARG A 167 -3.05 -10.44 -18.03
N THR A 168 -3.26 -9.78 -19.16
CA THR A 168 -2.50 -10.07 -20.37
C THR A 168 -1.03 -9.73 -20.12
N ARG A 169 -0.15 -10.70 -20.31
CA ARG A 169 1.30 -10.53 -20.16
C ARG A 169 1.79 -9.59 -21.26
N ILE A 170 2.01 -8.32 -20.94
CA ILE A 170 2.48 -7.32 -21.92
C ILE A 170 3.95 -7.61 -22.25
N LYS A 171 4.25 -7.91 -23.52
CA LYS A 171 5.65 -7.99 -23.96
C LYS A 171 6.19 -6.61 -24.30
N LEU A 172 7.41 -6.31 -23.86
CA LEU A 172 8.10 -5.05 -24.20
C LEU A 172 8.19 -4.81 -25.72
N SER A 173 8.24 -5.88 -26.52
CA SER A 173 8.21 -5.82 -27.98
C SER A 173 6.88 -5.30 -28.55
N GLU A 174 5.75 -5.58 -27.89
CA GLU A 174 4.41 -5.14 -28.33
C GLU A 174 4.23 -3.63 -28.12
N LEU A 175 4.84 -3.08 -27.07
CA LEU A 175 4.83 -1.63 -26.79
C LEU A 175 5.77 -0.82 -27.71
N GLN A 176 6.78 -1.46 -28.31
CA GLN A 176 7.68 -0.81 -29.27
C GLN A 176 7.10 -0.78 -30.70
N GLY A 177 6.27 -1.76 -31.06
CA GLY A 177 5.64 -1.85 -32.39
C GLY A 177 4.55 -0.82 -32.63
N SER A 178 3.85 -0.36 -31.59
CA SER A 178 2.76 0.63 -31.70
C SER A 178 3.24 2.09 -31.84
N ARG A 179 4.56 2.30 -31.96
CA ARG A 179 5.22 3.61 -32.08
C ARG A 179 5.80 3.88 -33.48
N ARG A 180 5.47 3.03 -34.47
CA ARG A 180 5.77 3.23 -35.88
C ARG A 180 4.52 3.63 -36.65
#